data_AF-A0A7G9WG99-F1
#
_entry.id   AF-A0A7G9WG99-F1
#
_cell.length_a   1.000
_cell.length_b   1.000
_cell.length_c   1.000
_cell.angle_alpha   90.00
_cell.angle_beta   90.00
_cell.angle_gamma   90.00
#
_symmetry.space_group_name_H-M   'P 1'
#
loop_
_entity.id
_entity.type
_entity.pdbx_description
1 polymer ?
#
loop_
_entity_poly.entity_id
_entity_poly.type
_entity_poly.pdbx_seq_one_letter_code
_entity_poly.pdbx_strand_id
1 'polypeptide(L)'
;MGSTIKAQIKNFKEVQKNLKSIKAAGEKAVKRTVSDIRSRAPGWVSQEVAAVYGIKKGEVNPAGKGAKAGSISVRGETIDNLQLVYSGRVLTPTHFGMTPRSRPASQPGGRPRKYTVKAAVFKGQKKTLGSNVFLGGSASIPFKRVGNSRLPIKAVKTLSVPQMVGSDRVMPQVKKRLNEEIGKRLDNNVKNAMK
;
A
#
# COMPACT_ATOMS: atom_id res chain seq x y z
N MET A 1 7.16 -64.63 38.03
CA MET A 1 8.01 -63.47 38.38
C MET A 1 8.33 -62.74 37.08
N GLY A 2 7.91 -61.48 36.95
CA GLY A 2 8.18 -60.68 35.76
C GLY A 2 9.31 -59.68 36.01
N SER A 3 10.35 -59.73 35.18
CA SER A 3 11.49 -58.80 35.26
C SER A 3 11.18 -57.54 34.47
N THR A 4 11.12 -56.37 35.12
CA THR A 4 10.96 -55.08 34.44
C THR A 4 12.32 -54.47 34.12
N ILE A 5 12.61 -54.28 32.83
CA ILE A 5 13.78 -53.53 32.35
C ILE A 5 13.40 -52.06 32.22
N LYS A 6 14.03 -51.18 33.01
CA LYS A 6 13.87 -49.72 32.88
C LYS A 6 14.92 -49.19 31.92
N ALA A 7 14.50 -48.78 30.72
CA ALA A 7 15.38 -48.08 29.79
C ALA A 7 15.69 -46.67 30.33
N GLN A 8 16.96 -46.34 30.55
CA GLN A 8 17.42 -44.99 30.87
C GLN A 8 18.14 -44.39 29.66
N ILE A 9 17.54 -43.36 29.07
CA ILE A 9 18.17 -42.59 28.00
C ILE A 9 19.26 -41.71 28.63
N LYS A 10 20.54 -42.03 28.38
CA LYS A 10 21.64 -41.11 28.70
C LYS A 10 21.38 -39.77 28.00
N ASN A 11 21.51 -38.67 28.73
CA ASN A 11 21.34 -37.29 28.25
C ASN A 11 19.90 -36.83 27.96
N PHE A 12 18.86 -37.50 28.46
CA PHE A 12 17.46 -37.06 28.30
C PHE A 12 17.21 -35.60 28.70
N LYS A 13 17.81 -35.13 29.81
CA LYS A 13 17.69 -33.73 30.26
C LYS A 13 18.28 -32.73 29.27
N GLU A 14 19.39 -33.09 28.62
CA GLU A 14 20.05 -32.26 27.62
C GLU A 14 19.23 -32.20 26.33
N VAL A 15 18.71 -33.34 25.88
CA VAL A 15 17.77 -33.40 24.75
C VAL A 15 16.52 -32.55 25.03
N GLN A 16 15.96 -32.62 26.24
CA GLN A 16 14.81 -31.80 26.63
C GLN A 16 15.15 -30.30 26.63
N LYS A 17 16.35 -29.91 27.07
CA LYS A 17 16.83 -28.53 27.03
C LYS A 17 17.00 -28.03 25.59
N ASN A 18 17.55 -28.86 24.71
CA ASN A 18 17.74 -28.56 23.30
C ASN A 18 16.40 -28.41 22.56
N LEU A 19 15.43 -29.28 22.84
CA LEU A 19 14.08 -29.15 22.28
C LEU A 19 13.39 -27.85 22.72
N LYS A 20 13.54 -27.46 23.99
CA LYS A 20 13.01 -26.19 24.50
C LYS A 20 13.68 -24.97 23.85
N SER A 21 15.00 -25.00 23.63
CA SER A 21 15.71 -23.89 22.98
C SER A 21 15.33 -23.76 21.52
N ILE A 22 15.19 -24.87 20.78
CA ILE A 22 14.70 -24.88 19.40
C ILE A 22 13.31 -24.26 19.31
N LYS A 23 12.39 -24.64 20.22
CA LYS A 23 11.04 -24.04 20.26
C LYS A 23 11.10 -22.54 20.50
N ALA A 24 11.88 -22.08 21.49
CA ALA A 24 12.01 -20.66 21.81
C ALA A 24 12.64 -19.85 20.66
N ALA A 25 13.65 -20.43 19.97
CA ALA A 25 14.26 -19.84 18.79
C ALA A 25 13.25 -19.70 17.65
N GLY A 26 12.44 -20.75 17.40
CA GLY A 26 11.36 -20.72 16.42
C GLY A 26 10.32 -19.63 16.71
N GLU A 27 9.83 -19.54 17.95
CA GLU A 27 8.87 -18.50 18.35
C GLU A 27 9.46 -17.09 18.16
N LYS A 28 10.74 -16.90 18.51
CA LYS A 28 11.45 -15.63 18.32
C LYS A 28 11.59 -15.28 16.84
N ALA A 29 11.91 -16.26 15.99
CA ALA A 29 12.01 -16.08 14.55
C ALA A 29 10.66 -15.66 13.94
N VAL A 30 9.56 -16.30 14.34
CA VAL A 30 8.21 -15.95 13.88
C VAL A 30 7.83 -14.53 14.32
N LYS A 31 8.02 -14.19 15.60
CA LYS A 31 7.72 -12.83 16.12
C LYS A 31 8.49 -11.74 15.38
N ARG A 32 9.80 -11.96 15.14
CA ARG A 32 10.64 -11.04 14.34
C ARG A 32 10.11 -10.90 12.92
N THR A 33 9.71 -12.00 12.31
CA THR A 33 9.13 -12.01 10.96
C THR A 33 7.85 -11.19 10.90
N VAL A 34 6.93 -11.37 11.85
CA VAL A 34 5.70 -10.55 11.92
C VAL A 34 6.03 -9.05 12.06
N SER A 35 6.98 -8.69 12.92
CA SER A 35 7.42 -7.30 13.08
C SER A 35 8.02 -6.71 11.79
N ASP A 36 8.83 -7.49 11.08
CA ASP A 36 9.39 -7.09 9.79
C ASP A 36 8.29 -6.87 8.75
N ILE A 37 7.32 -7.79 8.66
CA ILE A 37 6.22 -7.66 7.71
C ILE A 37 5.37 -6.44 8.05
N ARG A 38 5.05 -6.22 9.33
CA ARG A 38 4.25 -5.06 9.77
C ARG A 38 4.86 -3.74 9.34
N SER A 39 6.18 -3.61 9.38
CA SER A 39 6.88 -2.39 8.96
C SER A 39 7.05 -2.27 7.44
N ARG A 40 7.23 -3.39 6.72
CA ARG A 40 7.62 -3.38 5.30
C ARG A 40 6.46 -3.59 4.33
N ALA A 41 5.45 -4.38 4.69
CA ALA A 41 4.31 -4.69 3.84
C ALA A 41 3.58 -3.45 3.28
N PRO A 42 3.32 -2.38 4.08
CA PRO A 42 2.73 -1.16 3.54
C PRO A 42 3.57 -0.54 2.40
N GLY A 43 4.90 -0.64 2.53
CA GLY A 43 5.86 -0.15 1.55
C GLY A 43 5.88 -0.96 0.26
N TRP A 44 5.72 -2.29 0.35
CA TRP A 44 5.62 -3.19 -0.81
C TRP A 44 4.33 -2.96 -1.59
N VAL A 45 3.19 -2.93 -0.90
CA VAL A 45 1.88 -2.65 -1.53
C VAL A 45 1.89 -1.31 -2.26
N SER A 46 2.43 -0.27 -1.61
CA SER A 46 2.49 1.07 -2.20
C SER A 46 3.40 1.14 -3.42
N GLN A 47 4.38 0.24 -3.53
CA GLN A 47 5.24 0.12 -4.71
C GLN A 47 4.49 -0.51 -5.89
N GLU A 48 3.73 -1.58 -5.65
CA GLU A 48 2.90 -2.20 -6.70
C GLU A 48 1.80 -1.23 -7.19
N VAL A 49 1.15 -0.52 -6.26
CA VAL A 49 0.16 0.53 -6.62
C VAL A 49 0.80 1.61 -7.49
N ALA A 50 1.97 2.12 -7.13
CA ALA A 50 2.68 3.17 -7.88
C ALA A 50 3.34 2.66 -9.19
N ALA A 51 3.38 1.34 -9.40
CA ALA A 51 3.77 0.75 -10.67
C ALA A 51 2.61 0.80 -11.69
N VAL A 52 1.39 0.50 -11.25
CA VAL A 52 0.18 0.46 -12.09
C VAL A 52 -0.46 1.84 -12.25
N TYR A 53 -0.57 2.60 -11.16
CA TYR A 53 -1.27 3.87 -11.10
C TYR A 53 -0.31 5.05 -11.10
N GLY A 54 -0.73 6.17 -11.67
CA GLY A 54 0.05 7.41 -11.73
C GLY A 54 0.06 8.21 -10.43
N ILE A 55 -0.01 7.53 -9.28
CA ILE A 55 0.02 8.10 -7.92
C ILE A 55 1.41 7.92 -7.30
N LYS A 56 1.83 8.85 -6.44
CA LYS A 56 3.10 8.76 -5.71
C LYS A 56 3.02 7.71 -4.60
N LYS A 57 4.10 6.92 -4.44
CA LYS A 57 4.24 5.93 -3.36
C LYS A 57 4.00 6.52 -1.96
N GLY A 58 4.49 7.75 -1.71
CA GLY A 58 4.32 8.44 -0.43
C GLY A 58 2.87 8.85 -0.12
N GLU A 59 2.00 8.93 -1.12
CA GLU A 59 0.58 9.22 -0.90
C GLU A 59 -0.21 7.95 -0.54
N VAL A 60 0.26 6.79 -1.00
CA VAL A 60 -0.33 5.46 -0.72
C VAL A 60 0.19 4.89 0.62
N ASN A 61 1.45 5.12 0.96
CA ASN A 61 2.05 4.70 2.23
C ASN A 61 2.03 5.84 3.26
N PRO A 62 1.07 5.90 4.19
CA PRO A 62 0.96 6.98 5.17
C PRO A 62 2.04 6.95 6.27
N ALA A 63 2.90 5.92 6.31
CA ALA A 63 4.06 5.87 7.19
C ALA A 63 5.21 6.80 6.74
N GLY A 64 5.13 7.38 5.52
CA GLY A 64 6.06 8.41 5.05
C GLY A 64 5.67 9.83 5.50
N LYS A 65 6.65 10.75 5.53
CA LYS A 65 6.40 12.18 5.70
C LYS A 65 5.74 12.74 4.43
N GLY A 66 4.47 13.16 4.49
CA GLY A 66 3.76 13.75 3.33
C GLY A 66 2.23 13.81 3.46
N ALA A 67 1.60 14.49 2.50
CA ALA A 67 0.13 14.55 2.38
C ALA A 67 -0.46 13.16 2.09
N LYS A 68 -1.41 12.73 2.91
CA LYS A 68 -1.92 11.36 2.91
C LYS A 68 -3.16 11.23 2.04
N ALA A 69 -3.14 10.32 1.07
CA ALA A 69 -4.31 9.99 0.24
C ALA A 69 -5.23 8.93 0.89
N GLY A 70 -4.76 8.27 1.95
CA GLY A 70 -5.50 7.32 2.78
C GLY A 70 -4.78 7.01 4.09
N SER A 71 -5.37 6.13 4.89
CA SER A 71 -4.75 5.54 6.07
C SER A 71 -4.60 4.04 5.91
N ILE A 72 -3.62 3.47 6.61
CA ILE A 72 -3.38 2.03 6.67
C ILE A 72 -3.35 1.60 8.13
N SER A 73 -3.95 0.45 8.41
CA SER A 73 -3.83 -0.24 9.69
C SER A 73 -3.35 -1.66 9.43
N VAL A 74 -2.28 -2.05 10.14
CA VAL A 74 -1.82 -3.45 10.15
C VAL A 74 -2.40 -4.10 11.40
N ARG A 75 -3.30 -5.06 11.23
CA ARG A 75 -3.94 -5.82 12.33
C ARG A 75 -3.40 -7.26 12.34
N GLY A 76 -3.53 -7.94 13.48
CA GLY A 76 -3.03 -9.30 13.67
C GLY A 76 -1.66 -9.37 14.35
N GLU A 77 -1.43 -10.50 15.00
CA GLU A 77 -0.24 -10.80 15.82
C GLU A 77 0.58 -11.96 15.26
N THR A 78 -0.01 -12.81 14.43
CA THR A 78 0.62 -13.95 13.78
C THR A 78 0.68 -13.73 12.27
N ILE A 79 1.45 -14.56 11.57
CA ILE A 79 1.54 -14.50 10.10
C ILE A 79 0.16 -14.77 9.48
N ASP A 80 -0.59 -15.72 10.06
CA ASP A 80 -1.87 -16.19 9.53
C ASP A 80 -3.01 -15.18 9.68
N ASN A 81 -2.99 -14.36 10.73
CA ASN A 81 -4.02 -13.36 11.00
C ASN A 81 -3.60 -11.92 10.65
N LEU A 82 -2.46 -11.75 9.97
CA LEU A 82 -1.98 -10.44 9.59
C LEU A 82 -2.85 -9.83 8.48
N GLN A 83 -3.44 -8.67 8.74
CA GLN A 83 -4.32 -7.97 7.83
C GLN A 83 -3.81 -6.55 7.56
N LEU A 84 -3.78 -6.18 6.27
CA LEU A 84 -3.48 -4.83 5.80
C LEU A 84 -4.79 -4.15 5.42
N VAL A 85 -5.30 -3.30 6.31
CA VAL A 85 -6.56 -2.58 6.10
C VAL A 85 -6.26 -1.20 5.55
N TYR A 86 -6.65 -0.94 4.31
CA TYR A 86 -6.57 0.37 3.68
C TYR A 86 -7.92 1.09 3.75
N SER A 87 -7.91 2.36 4.14
CA SER A 87 -9.09 3.21 4.09
C SER A 87 -8.75 4.57 3.47
N GLY A 88 -9.72 5.22 2.86
CA GLY A 88 -9.50 6.53 2.24
C GLY A 88 -10.65 6.97 1.36
N ARG A 89 -10.67 8.28 1.06
CA ARG A 89 -11.65 8.91 0.18
C ARG A 89 -11.30 8.71 -1.29
N VAL A 90 -12.29 8.89 -2.17
CA VAL A 90 -12.03 9.05 -3.61
C VAL A 90 -11.21 10.31 -3.86
N LEU A 91 -10.14 10.15 -4.62
CA LEU A 91 -9.17 11.22 -4.84
C LEU A 91 -9.58 12.12 -6.00
N THR A 92 -9.06 13.34 -6.00
CA THR A 92 -9.09 14.23 -7.16
C THR A 92 -7.94 13.90 -8.11
N PRO A 93 -8.06 14.20 -9.40
CA PRO A 93 -7.00 14.02 -10.39
C PRO A 93 -5.65 14.66 -10.02
N THR A 94 -5.62 15.66 -9.13
CA THR A 94 -4.40 16.29 -8.61
C THR A 94 -3.43 15.33 -7.91
N HIS A 95 -3.93 14.23 -7.34
CA HIS A 95 -3.12 13.16 -6.73
C HIS A 95 -2.42 12.27 -7.77
N PHE A 96 -2.79 12.45 -9.05
CA PHE A 96 -2.27 11.71 -10.18
C PHE A 96 -1.48 12.64 -11.10
N GLY A 97 -0.89 12.10 -12.17
CA GLY A 97 -0.18 12.88 -13.19
C GLY A 97 -1.09 13.82 -14.00
N MET A 98 -1.65 14.86 -13.36
CA MET A 98 -2.55 15.85 -13.96
C MET A 98 -1.81 16.92 -14.76
N THR A 99 -2.40 17.39 -15.84
CA THR A 99 -1.92 18.52 -16.64
C THR A 99 -3.10 19.34 -17.16
N PRO A 100 -3.08 20.67 -17.04
CA PRO A 100 -2.09 21.47 -16.31
C PRO A 100 -2.24 21.30 -14.78
N ARG A 101 -1.17 21.57 -14.00
CA ARG A 101 -1.22 21.47 -12.52
C ARG A 101 -1.86 22.68 -11.85
N SER A 102 -1.78 23.82 -12.51
CA SER A 102 -2.41 25.08 -12.12
C SER A 102 -3.16 25.65 -13.32
N ARG A 103 -4.07 26.57 -13.07
CA ARG A 103 -4.75 27.30 -14.14
C ARG A 103 -3.71 28.06 -14.98
N PRO A 104 -3.63 27.86 -16.31
CA PRO A 104 -2.71 28.59 -17.16
C PRO A 104 -2.93 30.10 -17.05
N ALA A 105 -1.84 30.87 -17.07
CA ALA A 105 -1.90 32.33 -17.07
C ALA A 105 -2.68 32.84 -18.29
N SER A 106 -3.36 33.97 -18.14
CA SER A 106 -4.04 34.65 -19.24
C SER A 106 -3.05 35.06 -20.33
N GLN A 107 -3.54 35.22 -21.56
CA GLN A 107 -2.77 35.82 -22.65
C GLN A 107 -2.47 37.31 -22.36
N PRO A 108 -1.48 37.91 -23.06
CA PRO A 108 -1.30 39.35 -23.08
C PRO A 108 -2.63 40.06 -23.36
N GLY A 109 -2.98 41.09 -22.57
CA GLY A 109 -4.28 41.75 -22.63
C GLY A 109 -5.41 41.07 -21.83
N GLY A 110 -5.09 40.16 -20.90
CA GLY A 110 -6.05 39.66 -19.89
C GLY A 110 -7.00 38.54 -20.36
N ARG A 111 -6.89 38.11 -21.63
CA ARG A 111 -7.79 37.08 -22.19
C ARG A 111 -7.49 35.68 -21.62
N PRO A 112 -8.49 34.92 -21.15
CA PRO A 112 -8.27 33.60 -20.59
C PRO A 112 -7.78 32.61 -21.66
N ARG A 113 -6.68 31.89 -21.39
CA ARG A 113 -6.20 30.83 -22.27
C ARG A 113 -7.14 29.62 -22.22
N LYS A 114 -7.44 29.05 -23.39
CA LYS A 114 -8.11 27.75 -23.50
C LYS A 114 -7.14 26.65 -23.09
N TYR A 115 -7.61 25.68 -22.32
CA TYR A 115 -6.83 24.51 -21.92
C TYR A 115 -7.73 23.30 -21.75
N THR A 116 -7.11 22.11 -21.79
CA THR A 116 -7.79 20.84 -21.52
C THR A 116 -7.16 20.19 -20.31
N VAL A 117 -7.98 19.74 -19.36
CA VAL A 117 -7.48 19.01 -18.20
C VAL A 117 -7.35 17.54 -18.54
N LYS A 118 -6.13 17.01 -18.40
CA LYS A 118 -5.80 15.60 -18.58
C LYS A 118 -5.25 15.05 -17.27
N ALA A 119 -5.44 13.75 -17.01
CA ALA A 119 -4.84 13.07 -15.86
C ALA A 119 -4.40 11.65 -16.21
N ALA A 120 -3.26 11.25 -15.65
CA ALA A 120 -2.75 9.88 -15.72
C ALA A 120 -3.18 9.09 -14.48
N VAL A 121 -4.42 8.57 -14.48
CA VAL A 121 -4.90 7.67 -13.41
C VAL A 121 -4.08 6.39 -13.44
N PHE A 122 -3.95 5.77 -14.62
CA PHE A 122 -2.95 4.74 -14.87
C PHE A 122 -1.62 5.37 -15.25
N LYS A 123 -0.53 4.76 -14.80
CA LYS A 123 0.81 5.28 -15.05
C LYS A 123 1.09 5.34 -16.55
N GLY A 124 1.68 6.44 -17.00
CA GLY A 124 1.99 6.68 -18.41
C GLY A 124 0.80 7.02 -19.33
N GLN A 125 -0.45 6.79 -18.90
CA GLN A 125 -1.63 6.98 -19.75
C GLN A 125 -2.42 8.24 -19.36
N LYS A 126 -2.06 9.40 -19.92
CA LYS A 126 -2.83 10.63 -19.72
C LYS A 126 -4.11 10.61 -20.56
N LYS A 127 -5.27 10.70 -19.91
CA LYS A 127 -6.58 10.84 -20.56
C LYS A 127 -7.20 12.20 -20.26
N THR A 128 -7.93 12.75 -21.24
CA THR A 128 -8.74 13.96 -21.05
C THR A 128 -9.88 13.68 -20.07
N LEU A 129 -10.14 14.62 -19.14
CA LEU A 129 -11.21 14.53 -18.15
C LEU A 129 -12.57 14.99 -18.70
N GLY A 130 -12.63 15.39 -19.97
CA GLY A 130 -13.81 15.90 -20.65
C GLY A 130 -13.69 17.38 -21.01
N SER A 131 -14.51 17.82 -21.96
CA SER A 131 -14.52 19.19 -22.50
C SER A 131 -15.00 20.24 -21.49
N ASN A 132 -15.89 19.86 -20.57
CA ASN A 132 -16.52 20.79 -19.60
C ASN A 132 -15.82 20.82 -18.23
N VAL A 133 -14.53 20.42 -18.19
CA VAL A 133 -13.72 20.42 -16.96
C VAL A 133 -12.83 21.65 -16.91
N PHE A 134 -12.85 22.36 -15.79
CA PHE A 134 -12.02 23.55 -15.55
C PHE A 134 -11.34 23.47 -14.19
N LEU A 135 -10.19 24.16 -14.05
CA LEU A 135 -9.48 24.28 -12.77
C LEU A 135 -10.00 25.49 -11.99
N GLY A 136 -10.27 25.28 -10.70
CA GLY A 136 -10.76 26.30 -9.79
C GLY A 136 -10.28 26.11 -8.34
N GLY A 137 -10.44 27.15 -7.52
CA GLY A 137 -9.97 27.20 -6.14
C GLY A 137 -8.45 27.40 -6.01
N SER A 138 -7.97 27.66 -4.80
CA SER A 138 -6.55 27.85 -4.50
C SER A 138 -5.70 26.61 -4.84
N ALA A 139 -6.26 25.41 -4.64
CA ALA A 139 -5.62 24.15 -4.95
C ALA A 139 -5.66 23.77 -6.45
N SER A 140 -6.26 24.60 -7.31
CA SER A 140 -6.43 24.34 -8.75
C SER A 140 -6.97 22.93 -9.05
N ILE A 141 -7.98 22.49 -8.31
CA ILE A 141 -8.59 21.17 -8.52
C ILE A 141 -9.58 21.22 -9.69
N PRO A 142 -9.76 20.12 -10.44
CA PRO A 142 -10.69 20.07 -11.55
C PRO A 142 -12.14 19.95 -11.07
N PHE A 143 -12.99 20.80 -11.64
CA PHE A 143 -14.44 20.78 -11.48
C PHE A 143 -15.14 20.58 -12.82
N LYS A 144 -16.32 19.99 -12.78
CA LYS A 144 -17.24 19.84 -13.91
C LYS A 144 -18.60 20.45 -13.54
N ARG A 145 -19.24 21.15 -14.48
CA ARG A 145 -20.64 21.58 -14.33
C ARG A 145 -21.57 20.38 -14.49
N VAL A 146 -22.63 20.31 -13.69
CA VAL A 146 -23.60 19.21 -13.76
C VAL A 146 -24.55 19.40 -14.95
N GLY A 147 -24.88 20.65 -15.31
CA GLY A 147 -25.69 21.00 -16.47
C GLY A 147 -25.14 22.22 -17.22
N ASN A 148 -25.98 22.85 -18.04
CA ASN A 148 -25.62 24.02 -18.84
C ASN A 148 -25.47 25.30 -18.00
N SER A 149 -26.13 25.36 -16.84
CA SER A 149 -26.08 26.48 -15.91
C SER A 149 -24.72 26.59 -15.21
N ARG A 150 -24.38 27.82 -14.76
CA ARG A 150 -23.12 28.08 -14.05
C ARG A 150 -23.00 27.27 -12.75
N LEU A 151 -24.11 26.96 -12.09
CA LEU A 151 -24.15 26.11 -10.91
C LEU A 151 -25.22 25.02 -11.13
N PRO A 152 -25.11 23.85 -10.50
CA PRO A 152 -24.05 23.42 -9.56
C PRO A 152 -22.79 22.87 -10.26
N ILE A 153 -21.65 22.96 -9.57
CA ILE A 153 -20.37 22.36 -9.98
C ILE A 153 -19.97 21.23 -9.03
N LYS A 154 -19.36 20.16 -9.56
CA LYS A 154 -18.84 19.04 -8.77
C LYS A 154 -17.37 18.83 -9.05
N ALA A 155 -16.60 18.53 -8.01
CA ALA A 155 -15.18 18.18 -8.16
C ALA A 155 -15.07 16.86 -8.92
N VAL A 156 -14.18 16.79 -9.90
CA VAL A 156 -13.89 15.54 -10.61
C VAL A 156 -13.16 14.60 -9.65
N LYS A 157 -13.68 13.39 -9.51
CA LYS A 157 -13.11 12.32 -8.67
C LYS A 157 -12.62 11.18 -9.54
N THR A 158 -11.63 10.45 -9.06
CA THR A 158 -11.04 9.28 -9.72
C THR A 158 -11.19 8.05 -8.84
N LEU A 159 -10.08 7.45 -8.41
CA LEU A 159 -10.03 6.25 -7.59
C LEU A 159 -9.57 6.59 -6.17
N SER A 160 -10.01 5.79 -5.21
CA SER A 160 -9.48 5.80 -3.84
C SER A 160 -8.30 4.85 -3.69
N VAL A 161 -7.49 5.04 -2.64
CA VAL A 161 -6.39 4.11 -2.32
C VAL A 161 -6.87 2.67 -2.13
N PRO A 162 -7.95 2.38 -1.38
CA PRO A 162 -8.46 1.02 -1.23
C PRO A 162 -8.85 0.37 -2.56
N GLN A 163 -9.50 1.13 -3.46
CA GLN A 163 -9.87 0.62 -4.79
C GLN A 163 -8.64 0.31 -5.66
N MET A 164 -7.56 1.09 -5.55
CA MET A 164 -6.32 0.81 -6.28
C MET A 164 -5.63 -0.44 -5.75
N VAL A 165 -5.52 -0.57 -4.42
CA VAL A 165 -4.91 -1.74 -3.77
C VAL A 165 -5.70 -3.01 -4.10
N GLY A 166 -7.04 -2.94 -4.00
CA GLY A 166 -7.96 -4.05 -4.27
C GLY A 166 -8.19 -4.37 -5.75
N SER A 167 -7.56 -3.65 -6.67
CA SER A 167 -7.80 -3.87 -8.10
C SER A 167 -7.21 -5.20 -8.60
N ASP A 168 -7.82 -5.79 -9.63
CA ASP A 168 -7.33 -7.02 -10.28
C ASP A 168 -5.93 -6.87 -10.88
N ARG A 169 -5.47 -5.64 -11.10
CA ARG A 169 -4.14 -5.35 -11.63
C ARG A 169 -3.05 -5.36 -10.56
N VAL A 170 -3.40 -4.93 -9.34
CA VAL A 170 -2.43 -4.75 -8.25
C VAL A 170 -2.47 -5.90 -7.27
N MET A 171 -3.66 -6.38 -6.89
CA MET A 171 -3.82 -7.38 -5.84
C MET A 171 -3.03 -8.68 -6.12
N PRO A 172 -3.00 -9.23 -7.34
CA PRO A 172 -2.18 -10.42 -7.63
C PRO A 172 -0.68 -10.18 -7.44
N GLN A 173 -0.19 -9.00 -7.86
CA GLN A 173 1.22 -8.61 -7.71
C GLN A 173 1.60 -8.43 -6.25
N VAL A 174 0.71 -7.81 -5.47
CA VAL A 174 0.85 -7.64 -4.02
C VAL A 174 0.90 -9.00 -3.32
N LYS A 175 -0.04 -9.91 -3.60
CA LYS A 175 -0.06 -11.25 -3.01
C LYS A 175 1.20 -12.02 -3.32
N LYS A 176 1.62 -12.04 -4.60
CA LYS A 176 2.87 -12.68 -5.02
C LYS A 176 4.06 -12.16 -4.24
N ARG A 177 4.24 -10.84 -4.22
CA ARG A 177 5.37 -10.19 -3.55
C ARG A 177 5.36 -10.41 -2.03
N LEU A 178 4.19 -10.33 -1.39
CA LEU A 178 4.06 -10.62 0.03
C LEU A 178 4.50 -12.05 0.34
N ASN A 179 4.00 -13.04 -0.39
CA ASN A 179 4.36 -14.44 -0.15
C ASN A 179 5.87 -14.68 -0.31
N GLU A 180 6.48 -14.15 -1.37
CA GLU A 180 7.92 -14.28 -1.62
C GLU A 180 8.76 -13.62 -0.52
N GLU A 181 8.42 -12.38 -0.14
CA GLU A 181 9.18 -11.64 0.87
C GLU A 181 8.97 -12.20 2.28
N ILE A 182 7.77 -12.68 2.62
CA ILE A 182 7.47 -13.32 3.90
C ILE A 182 8.34 -14.58 4.07
N GLY A 183 8.40 -15.45 3.04
CA GLY A 183 9.21 -16.66 3.06
C GLY A 183 10.70 -16.35 3.28
N LYS A 184 11.27 -15.44 2.48
CA LYS A 184 12.67 -15.00 2.63
C LYS A 184 12.96 -14.45 4.04
N ARG A 185 12.03 -13.70 4.62
CA ARG A 185 12.19 -13.11 5.96
C ARG A 185 12.14 -14.18 7.04
N LEU A 186 11.21 -15.13 6.93
CA LEU A 186 11.11 -16.23 7.87
C LEU A 186 12.40 -17.06 7.86
N ASP A 187 12.88 -17.46 6.69
CA ASP A 187 14.12 -18.24 6.55
C ASP A 187 15.32 -17.51 7.18
N ASN A 188 15.46 -16.21 6.90
CA ASN A 188 16.54 -15.42 7.47
C ASN A 188 16.42 -15.30 9.00
N ASN A 189 15.21 -15.12 9.52
CA ASN A 189 14.98 -15.02 10.96
C ASN A 189 15.18 -16.36 11.68
N VAL A 190 14.82 -17.48 11.06
CA VAL A 190 15.08 -18.83 11.57
C VAL A 190 16.59 -19.09 11.61
N LYS A 191 17.31 -18.84 10.51
CA LYS A 191 18.78 -18.95 10.45
C LYS A 191 19.46 -18.11 11.54
N ASN A 192 18.97 -16.89 11.78
CA ASN A 192 19.51 -16.01 12.82
C ASN A 192 19.11 -16.39 14.25
N ALA A 193 18.07 -17.20 14.43
CA ALA A 193 17.64 -17.67 15.75
C ALA A 193 18.28 -19.02 16.13
N MET A 194 18.71 -19.80 15.14
CA MET A 194 19.40 -21.08 15.31
C MET A 194 20.93 -20.96 15.33
N LYS A 195 21.47 -19.78 15.04
CA LYS A 195 22.87 -19.40 15.34
C LYS A 195 23.01 -19.08 16.82
#